data_AF-A0A1N7HTZ1-F1
#
_entry.id   AF-A0A1N7HTZ1-F1
#
_cell.length_a   1.000
_cell.length_b   1.000
_cell.length_c   1.000
_cell.angle_alpha   90.00
_cell.angle_beta   90.00
_cell.angle_gamma   90.00
#
_symmetry.space_group_name_H-M   'P 1'
#
loop_
_entity.id
_entity.type
_entity.pdbx_description
1 polymer ?
#
loop_
_entity_poly.entity_id
_entity_poly.type
_entity_poly.pdbx_seq_one_letter_code
_entity_poly.pdbx_strand_id
1 'polypeptide(L)'
;MNQQKIIVKTESSNLWWGVYGLTEKTGWEDIELFYESGERVGYVCLNAKSYLRSSLVSLENKPDEKDFYEALQSYLTDNKCHYWFYYNKKEDEHFFEVPYEAPRNEEGIKPCFIDIWHSDEGIGIQTIESAVAEFADKFLKIKDCLVEVKRDVTLEEALVSFKENEERFGGKTPHEIIFSEELVTELSALWKMNNNDVLKKLKESI
;
A
#
# COMPACT_ATOMS: atom_id res chain seq x y z
N MET A 1 3.65 11.80 -26.88
CA MET A 1 2.84 10.61 -26.56
C MET A 1 2.14 10.93 -25.24
N ASN A 2 0.84 10.64 -25.12
CA ASN A 2 0.15 10.86 -23.85
C ASN A 2 0.69 9.85 -22.83
N GLN A 3 1.16 10.36 -21.69
CA GLN A 3 1.57 9.53 -20.56
C GLN A 3 0.34 8.74 -20.09
N GLN A 4 0.46 7.41 -20.05
CA GLN A 4 -0.65 6.58 -19.60
C GLN A 4 -0.77 6.66 -18.08
N LYS A 5 -2.01 6.73 -17.59
CA LYS A 5 -2.33 6.93 -16.18
C LYS A 5 -2.97 5.69 -15.58
N ILE A 6 -2.52 5.32 -14.37
CA ILE A 6 -3.18 4.33 -13.51
C ILE A 6 -3.82 5.06 -12.33
N ILE A 7 -5.11 4.80 -12.15
CA ILE A 7 -5.90 5.28 -11.01
C ILE A 7 -5.83 4.22 -9.93
N VAL A 8 -5.44 4.61 -8.72
CA VAL A 8 -5.37 3.72 -7.55
C VAL A 8 -6.52 4.04 -6.62
N LYS A 9 -7.22 3.00 -6.17
CA LYS A 9 -8.17 3.08 -5.05
C LYS A 9 -7.66 2.26 -3.88
N THR A 10 -7.97 2.73 -2.68
CA THR A 10 -7.57 2.16 -1.40
C THR A 10 -8.84 1.85 -0.61
N GLU A 11 -8.83 0.80 0.20
CA GLU A 11 -10.05 0.35 0.89
C GLU A 11 -10.05 0.70 2.38
N SER A 12 -8.87 0.88 3.00
CA SER A 12 -8.79 1.01 4.45
C SER A 12 -8.84 2.45 4.96
N SER A 13 -9.58 2.69 6.04
CA SER A 13 -9.50 3.94 6.80
C SER A 13 -8.14 4.11 7.47
N ASN A 14 -7.49 3.01 7.86
CA ASN A 14 -6.20 3.00 8.55
C ASN A 14 -5.10 3.68 7.72
N LEU A 15 -5.11 3.48 6.40
CA LEU A 15 -4.23 4.20 5.49
C LEU A 15 -4.41 5.70 5.65
N TRP A 16 -5.65 6.19 5.57
CA TRP A 16 -5.94 7.63 5.62
C TRP A 16 -5.65 8.24 6.98
N TRP A 17 -5.85 7.50 8.08
CA TRP A 17 -5.41 7.95 9.40
C TRP A 17 -3.90 8.18 9.44
N GLY A 18 -3.12 7.27 8.85
CA GLY A 18 -1.67 7.40 8.74
C GLY A 18 -1.23 8.52 7.80
N VAL A 19 -1.86 8.65 6.62
CA VAL A 19 -1.60 9.72 5.64
C VAL A 19 -1.85 11.11 6.23
N TYR A 20 -2.83 11.25 7.12
CA TYR A 20 -3.10 12.51 7.82
C TYR A 20 -2.38 12.65 9.17
N GLY A 21 -1.57 11.67 9.56
CA GLY A 21 -0.77 11.69 10.79
C GLY A 21 -1.57 11.60 12.08
N LEU A 22 -2.76 11.00 12.03
CA LEU A 22 -3.57 10.70 13.21
C LEU A 22 -3.03 9.47 13.97
N THR A 23 -2.28 8.62 13.27
CA THR A 23 -1.58 7.43 13.78
C THR A 23 -0.36 7.15 12.89
N GLU A 24 0.44 6.14 13.23
CA GLU A 24 1.51 5.65 12.35
C GLU A 24 0.96 5.15 11.01
N LYS A 25 1.74 5.29 9.93
CA LYS A 25 1.38 4.79 8.60
C LYS A 25 1.16 3.27 8.65
N THR A 26 0.16 2.77 7.91
CA THR A 26 -0.13 1.33 7.85
C THR A 26 1.05 0.57 7.24
N GLY A 27 1.22 -0.66 7.71
CA GLY A 27 2.25 -1.56 7.21
C GLY A 27 1.83 -2.36 5.97
N TRP A 28 0.52 -2.46 5.70
CA TRP A 28 -0.01 -3.12 4.50
C TRP A 28 -1.29 -2.42 4.04
N GLU A 29 -1.57 -2.47 2.74
CA GLU A 29 -2.77 -1.92 2.13
C GLU A 29 -3.13 -2.70 0.86
N ASP A 30 -4.39 -3.07 0.77
CA ASP A 30 -5.00 -3.60 -0.44
C ASP A 30 -5.34 -2.47 -1.41
N ILE A 31 -4.81 -2.53 -2.64
CA ILE A 31 -5.01 -1.48 -3.64
C ILE A 31 -5.60 -2.03 -4.94
N GLU A 32 -6.62 -1.33 -5.43
CA GLU A 32 -7.23 -1.60 -6.72
C GLU A 32 -6.66 -0.67 -7.79
N LEU A 33 -6.35 -1.23 -8.95
CA LEU A 33 -5.75 -0.53 -10.07
C LEU A 33 -6.74 -0.42 -11.22
N PHE A 34 -6.90 0.77 -11.78
CA PHE A 34 -7.78 1.05 -12.91
C PHE A 34 -7.07 1.87 -13.98
N TYR A 35 -7.43 1.64 -15.24
CA TYR A 35 -7.13 2.58 -16.30
C TYR A 35 -8.00 3.83 -16.18
N GLU A 36 -7.59 4.93 -16.81
CA GLU A 36 -8.37 6.18 -16.84
C GLU A 36 -9.77 6.00 -17.48
N SER A 37 -9.94 4.99 -18.33
CA SER A 37 -11.24 4.58 -18.89
C SER A 37 -12.22 4.02 -17.85
N GLY A 38 -11.75 3.70 -16.64
CA GLY A 38 -12.51 3.02 -15.60
C GLY A 38 -12.44 1.49 -15.67
N GLU A 39 -11.76 0.92 -16.67
CA GLU A 39 -11.50 -0.51 -16.75
C GLU A 39 -10.55 -0.94 -15.62
N ARG A 40 -10.89 -2.03 -14.92
CA ARG A 40 -10.06 -2.58 -13.84
C ARG A 40 -8.85 -3.29 -14.43
N VAL A 41 -7.67 -2.92 -13.97
CA VAL A 41 -6.39 -3.58 -14.28
C VAL A 41 -6.20 -4.80 -13.41
N GLY A 42 -6.48 -4.67 -12.12
CA GLY A 42 -6.29 -5.73 -11.15
C GLY A 42 -6.28 -5.21 -9.73
N TYR A 43 -5.79 -6.06 -8.84
CA TYR A 43 -5.75 -5.86 -7.40
C TYR A 43 -4.46 -6.49 -6.87
N VAL A 44 -3.80 -5.79 -5.94
CA VAL A 44 -2.52 -6.20 -5.32
C VAL A 44 -2.50 -5.76 -3.86
N CYS A 45 -1.76 -6.46 -3.02
CA CYS A 45 -1.47 -6.01 -1.65
C CYS A 45 -0.10 -5.35 -1.61
N LEU A 46 -0.06 -4.08 -1.21
CA LEU A 46 1.16 -3.35 -0.96
C LEU A 46 1.58 -3.58 0.48
N ASN A 47 2.83 -4.02 0.68
CA ASN A 47 3.39 -4.31 1.98
C ASN A 47 4.63 -3.47 2.22
N ALA A 48 4.69 -2.82 3.37
CA ALA A 48 5.85 -2.11 3.88
C ALA A 48 6.80 -3.07 4.62
N LYS A 49 8.05 -2.63 4.76
CA LYS A 49 9.13 -3.39 5.37
C LYS A 49 8.85 -3.73 6.83
N SER A 50 8.26 -2.80 7.57
CA SER A 50 7.89 -2.97 8.98
C SER A 50 6.90 -4.12 9.19
N TYR A 51 5.88 -4.20 8.33
CA TYR A 51 4.85 -5.24 8.37
C TYR A 51 5.45 -6.62 8.14
N LEU A 52 6.18 -6.79 7.05
CA LEU A 52 6.75 -8.08 6.70
C LEU A 52 7.83 -8.52 7.69
N ARG A 53 8.60 -7.58 8.26
CA ARG A 53 9.56 -7.86 9.34
C ARG A 53 8.87 -8.48 10.56
N SER A 54 7.68 -8.00 10.92
CA SER A 54 6.92 -8.54 12.05
C SER A 54 6.52 -10.00 11.86
N SER A 55 6.32 -10.43 10.60
CA SER A 55 5.94 -11.79 10.24
C SER A 55 7.05 -12.82 10.45
N LEU A 56 8.33 -12.43 10.39
CA LEU A 56 9.49 -13.34 10.49
C LEU A 56 9.45 -14.23 11.75
N VAL A 57 9.07 -13.66 12.89
CA VAL A 57 9.03 -14.39 14.17
C VAL A 57 8.07 -15.57 14.09
N SER A 58 6.97 -15.41 13.36
CA SER A 58 5.95 -16.46 13.20
C SER A 58 6.33 -17.53 12.17
N LEU A 59 7.40 -17.33 11.41
CA LEU A 59 7.81 -18.15 10.26
C LEU A 59 9.07 -18.99 10.53
N GLU A 60 9.92 -18.60 11.49
CA GLU A 60 11.24 -19.20 11.74
C GLU A 60 11.25 -20.73 11.90
N ASN A 61 10.14 -21.33 12.33
CA ASN A 61 10.01 -22.77 12.55
C ASN A 61 8.91 -23.43 11.71
N LYS A 62 8.60 -22.89 10.53
CA LYS A 62 7.62 -23.45 9.59
C LYS A 62 8.31 -23.97 8.33
N PRO A 63 8.64 -25.28 8.25
CA PRO A 63 9.32 -25.86 7.10
C PRO A 63 8.58 -25.64 5.77
N ASP A 64 7.24 -25.64 5.81
CA ASP A 64 6.40 -25.45 4.63
C ASP A 64 6.41 -24.00 4.10
N GLU A 65 6.95 -23.06 4.88
CA GLU A 65 7.06 -21.63 4.54
C GLU A 65 8.52 -21.21 4.26
N LYS A 66 9.41 -22.19 4.07
CA LYS A 66 10.85 -21.93 3.94
C LYS A 66 11.17 -20.95 2.81
N ASP A 67 10.58 -21.15 1.64
CA ASP A 67 10.83 -20.29 0.47
C ASP A 67 10.37 -18.85 0.71
N PHE A 68 9.22 -18.69 1.38
CA PHE A 68 8.71 -17.37 1.78
C PHE A 68 9.64 -16.70 2.79
N TYR A 69 10.08 -17.46 3.80
CA TYR A 69 11.00 -16.97 4.82
C TYR A 69 12.34 -16.51 4.22
N GLU A 70 12.94 -17.31 3.34
CA GLU A 70 14.21 -16.97 2.68
C GLU A 70 14.07 -15.74 1.76
N ALA A 71 12.99 -15.66 0.98
CA ALA A 71 12.70 -14.50 0.15
C ALA A 71 12.51 -13.23 0.99
N LEU A 72 11.79 -13.35 2.11
CA LEU A 72 11.55 -12.26 3.03
C LEU A 72 12.84 -11.78 3.70
N GLN A 73 13.71 -12.69 4.15
CA GLN A 73 15.03 -12.32 4.68
C GLN A 73 15.86 -11.56 3.65
N SER A 74 15.87 -12.02 2.40
CA SER A 74 16.58 -11.34 1.30
C SER A 74 16.04 -9.91 1.11
N TYR A 75 14.72 -9.76 0.93
CA TYR A 75 14.07 -8.46 0.78
C TYR A 75 14.39 -7.50 1.94
N LEU A 76 14.37 -7.99 3.18
CA LEU A 76 14.61 -7.14 4.36
C LEU A 76 16.03 -6.55 4.40
N THR A 77 16.97 -7.11 3.64
CA THR A 77 18.36 -6.62 3.57
C THR A 77 18.63 -5.62 2.45
N ASP A 78 17.70 -5.44 1.50
CA ASP A 78 17.85 -4.46 0.41
C ASP A 78 16.77 -3.35 0.43
N ASN A 79 16.90 -2.41 -0.50
CA ASN A 79 16.01 -1.25 -0.64
C ASN A 79 15.34 -1.23 -2.02
N LYS A 80 14.96 -2.40 -2.53
CA LYS A 80 14.25 -2.53 -3.81
C LYS A 80 12.82 -3.00 -3.57
N CYS A 81 11.96 -2.82 -4.57
CA CYS A 81 10.67 -3.50 -4.56
C CYS A 81 10.86 -4.97 -4.94
N HIS A 82 10.21 -5.84 -4.17
CA HIS A 82 10.10 -7.27 -4.47
C HIS A 82 8.64 -7.62 -4.72
N TYR A 83 8.41 -8.80 -5.27
CA TYR A 83 7.08 -9.27 -5.59
C TYR A 83 6.94 -10.71 -5.14
N TRP A 84 5.85 -11.00 -4.46
CA TRP A 84 5.49 -12.34 -4.07
C TRP A 84 4.22 -12.78 -4.80
N PHE A 85 4.22 -14.02 -5.26
CA PHE A 85 3.25 -14.52 -6.23
C PHE A 85 2.47 -15.68 -5.63
N TYR A 86 1.15 -15.53 -5.55
CA TYR A 86 0.26 -16.59 -5.11
C TYR A 86 -0.35 -17.25 -6.34
N TYR A 87 -0.37 -18.59 -6.36
CA TYR A 87 -0.88 -19.38 -7.48
C TYR A 87 -2.01 -20.28 -7.03
N ASN A 88 -3.07 -20.35 -7.82
CA ASN A 88 -4.07 -21.40 -7.71
C ASN A 88 -3.59 -22.68 -8.40
N LYS A 89 -4.22 -23.80 -8.02
CA LYS A 89 -4.15 -25.06 -8.77
C LYS A 89 -5.29 -25.10 -9.77
N LYS A 90 -5.09 -25.77 -10.92
CA LYS A 90 -6.11 -25.86 -11.99
C LYS A 90 -7.42 -26.47 -11.52
N GLU A 91 -7.37 -27.30 -10.48
CA GLU A 91 -8.51 -28.00 -9.91
C GLU A 91 -9.25 -27.18 -8.84
N ASP A 92 -8.75 -25.99 -8.48
CA ASP A 92 -9.41 -25.14 -7.50
C ASP A 92 -10.78 -24.66 -8.02
N GLU A 93 -11.79 -24.70 -7.14
CA GLU A 93 -13.17 -24.26 -7.45
C GLU A 93 -13.23 -22.82 -7.96
N HIS A 94 -12.30 -21.98 -7.51
CA HIS A 94 -12.18 -20.58 -7.89
C HIS A 94 -10.84 -20.30 -8.57
N PHE A 95 -10.49 -21.11 -9.57
CA PHE A 95 -9.31 -20.87 -10.40
C PHE A 95 -9.35 -19.49 -11.07
N PHE A 96 -8.30 -18.71 -10.85
CA PHE A 96 -8.14 -17.37 -11.41
C PHE A 96 -6.66 -17.11 -11.76
N GLU A 97 -6.44 -16.41 -12.86
CA GLU A 97 -5.13 -15.88 -13.25
C GLU A 97 -5.25 -14.36 -13.42
N VAL A 98 -4.26 -13.62 -12.93
CA VAL A 98 -4.21 -12.17 -13.14
C VAL A 98 -4.30 -11.83 -14.63
N PRO A 99 -5.01 -10.76 -15.02
CA PRO A 99 -5.29 -10.48 -16.43
C PRO A 99 -4.09 -9.92 -17.21
N TYR A 100 -3.00 -9.56 -16.52
CA TYR A 100 -1.77 -9.02 -17.09
C TYR A 100 -0.64 -10.07 -17.16
N GLU A 101 0.50 -9.70 -17.76
CA GLU A 101 1.68 -10.56 -17.83
C GLU A 101 2.32 -10.71 -16.45
N ALA A 102 2.59 -11.94 -16.04
CA ALA A 102 3.23 -12.28 -14.77
C ALA A 102 3.98 -13.62 -14.90
N PRO A 103 4.95 -13.92 -14.00
CA PRO A 103 5.66 -15.19 -14.01
C PRO A 103 4.70 -16.38 -13.96
N ARG A 104 5.00 -17.43 -14.71
CA ARG A 104 4.23 -18.68 -14.65
C ARG A 104 4.96 -19.66 -13.73
N ASN A 105 4.22 -20.43 -12.97
CA ASN A 105 4.77 -21.55 -12.20
C ASN A 105 5.15 -22.73 -13.13
N GLU A 106 5.63 -23.83 -12.55
CA GLU A 106 6.04 -25.05 -13.28
C GLU A 106 4.91 -25.68 -14.12
N GLU A 107 3.65 -25.43 -13.76
CA GLU A 107 2.46 -25.92 -14.47
C GLU A 107 1.98 -24.97 -15.58
N GLY A 108 2.72 -23.88 -15.80
CA GLY A 108 2.40 -22.85 -16.79
C GLY A 108 1.27 -21.91 -16.36
N ILE A 109 0.98 -21.78 -15.06
CA ILE A 109 -0.13 -20.96 -14.52
C ILE A 109 0.41 -19.62 -14.03
N LYS A 110 -0.23 -18.50 -14.38
CA LYS A 110 0.06 -17.16 -13.81
C LYS A 110 -0.44 -17.07 -12.37
N PRO A 111 0.11 -16.17 -11.54
CA PRO A 111 -0.44 -15.93 -10.21
C PRO A 111 -1.90 -15.53 -10.27
N CYS A 112 -2.65 -15.85 -9.22
CA CYS A 112 -3.97 -15.32 -8.96
C CYS A 112 -3.92 -13.99 -8.21
N PHE A 113 -2.84 -13.77 -7.45
CA PHE A 113 -2.65 -12.59 -6.63
C PHE A 113 -1.16 -12.28 -6.46
N ILE A 114 -0.84 -11.00 -6.27
CA ILE A 114 0.54 -10.51 -6.17
C ILE A 114 0.62 -9.54 -4.99
N ASP A 115 1.61 -9.77 -4.13
CA ASP A 115 2.06 -8.78 -3.17
C ASP A 115 3.17 -7.94 -3.79
N ILE A 116 3.12 -6.63 -3.56
CA ILE A 116 4.23 -5.72 -3.76
C ILE A 116 4.90 -5.50 -2.41
N TRP A 117 6.18 -5.83 -2.30
CA TRP A 117 6.98 -5.58 -1.10
C TRP A 117 7.83 -4.34 -1.34
N HIS A 118 7.38 -3.19 -0.84
CA HIS A 118 8.05 -1.91 -1.04
C HIS A 118 9.12 -1.67 0.03
N SER A 119 10.18 -0.92 -0.28
CA SER A 119 11.30 -0.70 0.64
C SER A 119 10.99 0.20 1.85
N ASP A 120 9.88 0.94 1.79
CA ASP A 120 9.49 1.91 2.82
C ASP A 120 9.00 1.21 4.10
N GLU A 121 9.14 1.87 5.24
CA GLU A 121 8.71 1.35 6.54
C GLU A 121 7.22 1.54 6.82
N GLY A 122 6.52 2.35 6.04
CA GLY A 122 5.08 2.55 6.16
C GLY A 122 4.50 3.08 4.86
N ILE A 123 3.21 2.84 4.64
CA ILE A 123 2.55 3.16 3.38
C ILE A 123 1.97 4.56 3.46
N GLY A 124 2.55 5.48 2.67
CA GLY A 124 1.98 6.78 2.36
C GLY A 124 1.61 6.91 0.87
N ILE A 125 1.16 8.09 0.46
CA ILE A 125 0.77 8.33 -0.93
C ILE A 125 1.96 8.14 -1.89
N GLN A 126 3.14 8.67 -1.54
CA GLN A 126 4.34 8.53 -2.37
C GLN A 126 4.76 7.06 -2.52
N THR A 127 4.66 6.27 -1.45
CA THR A 127 4.91 4.83 -1.44
C THR A 127 3.99 4.09 -2.43
N ILE A 128 2.70 4.45 -2.45
CA ILE A 128 1.73 3.88 -3.40
C ILE A 128 2.10 4.29 -4.83
N GLU A 129 2.40 5.57 -5.05
CA GLU A 129 2.76 6.09 -6.37
C GLU A 129 4.01 5.41 -6.94
N SER A 130 5.08 5.26 -6.15
CA SER A 130 6.31 4.59 -6.59
C SER A 130 6.10 3.09 -6.82
N ALA A 131 5.42 2.40 -5.91
CA ALA A 131 5.12 0.98 -6.03
C ALA A 131 4.31 0.66 -7.29
N VAL A 132 3.25 1.43 -7.54
CA VAL A 132 2.37 1.23 -8.70
C VAL A 132 3.06 1.62 -10.00
N ALA A 133 3.89 2.67 -10.01
CA ALA A 133 4.68 3.03 -11.19
C ALA A 133 5.66 1.90 -11.58
N GLU A 134 6.37 1.32 -10.61
CA GLU A 134 7.27 0.20 -10.86
C GLU A 134 6.50 -1.05 -11.31
N PHE A 135 5.36 -1.35 -10.68
CA PHE A 135 4.48 -2.43 -11.08
C PHE A 135 3.96 -2.27 -12.52
N ALA A 136 3.53 -1.06 -12.88
CA ALA A 136 3.01 -0.75 -14.21
C ALA A 136 4.08 -0.91 -15.30
N ASP A 137 5.31 -0.48 -15.03
CA ASP A 137 6.42 -0.74 -15.94
C ASP A 137 6.66 -2.26 -16.10
N LYS A 138 6.78 -2.96 -14.97
CA LYS A 138 7.20 -4.37 -14.96
C LYS A 138 6.17 -5.30 -15.59
N PHE A 139 4.90 -5.18 -15.22
CA PHE A 139 3.85 -6.15 -15.57
C PHE A 139 2.88 -5.65 -16.65
N LEU A 140 2.67 -4.33 -16.74
CA LEU A 140 1.76 -3.74 -17.73
C LEU A 140 2.49 -3.16 -18.95
N LYS A 141 3.83 -3.09 -18.91
CA LYS A 141 4.68 -2.49 -19.95
C LYS A 141 4.38 -1.01 -20.18
N ILE A 142 3.93 -0.32 -19.14
CA ILE A 142 3.64 1.11 -19.16
C ILE A 142 4.85 1.86 -18.59
N LYS A 143 5.68 2.39 -19.50
CA LYS A 143 6.82 3.24 -19.13
C LYS A 143 6.34 4.62 -18.71
N ASP A 144 7.05 5.21 -17.74
CA ASP A 144 6.75 6.54 -17.19
C ASP A 144 5.28 6.70 -16.78
N CYS A 145 4.72 5.68 -16.12
CA CYS A 145 3.31 5.69 -15.71
C CYS A 145 3.01 6.87 -14.78
N LEU A 146 1.95 7.64 -15.08
CA LEU A 146 1.39 8.58 -14.12
C LEU A 146 0.48 7.81 -13.16
N VAL A 147 0.74 7.91 -11.85
CA VAL A 147 -0.11 7.28 -10.83
C VAL A 147 -0.95 8.36 -10.16
N GLU A 148 -2.25 8.11 -10.03
CA GLU A 148 -3.18 8.99 -9.34
C GLU A 148 -3.89 8.20 -8.24
N VAL A 149 -3.54 8.46 -6.98
CA VAL A 149 -4.23 7.89 -5.83
C VAL A 149 -5.51 8.67 -5.57
N LYS A 150 -6.66 8.01 -5.70
CA LYS A 150 -7.95 8.63 -5.41
C LYS A 150 -8.06 8.98 -3.95
N ARG A 151 -8.30 10.26 -3.68
CA ARG A 151 -8.54 10.78 -2.33
C ARG A 151 -10.02 10.72 -2.01
N ASP A 152 -10.47 9.52 -1.69
CA ASP A 152 -11.88 9.28 -1.39
C ASP A 152 -12.21 9.60 0.10
N VAL A 153 -11.20 9.91 0.93
CA VAL A 153 -11.36 10.25 2.35
C VAL A 153 -10.69 11.59 2.67
N THR A 154 -11.48 12.55 3.18
CA THR A 154 -10.99 13.85 3.66
C THR A 154 -10.36 13.75 5.05
N LEU A 155 -9.63 14.80 5.47
CA LEU A 155 -9.06 14.88 6.82
C LEU A 155 -10.17 14.78 7.89
N GLU A 156 -11.27 15.47 7.65
CA GLU A 156 -12.41 15.54 8.54
C GLU A 156 -13.07 14.16 8.70
N GLU A 157 -13.28 13.43 7.60
CA GLU A 157 -13.81 12.06 7.62
C GLU A 157 -12.84 11.06 8.27
N ALA A 158 -11.54 11.20 7.99
CA ALA A 158 -10.52 10.38 8.62
C ALA A 158 -10.49 10.60 10.13
N LEU A 159 -10.61 11.85 10.60
CA LEU A 159 -10.64 12.17 12.03
C LEU A 159 -11.86 11.60 12.74
N VAL A 160 -13.05 11.71 12.13
CA VAL A 160 -14.28 11.13 12.70
C VAL A 160 -14.12 9.62 12.85
N SER A 161 -13.74 8.92 11.77
CA SER A 161 -13.57 7.47 11.81
C SER A 161 -12.44 7.02 12.75
N PHE A 162 -11.36 7.80 12.86
CA PHE A 162 -10.28 7.55 13.82
C PHE A 162 -10.79 7.65 15.26
N LYS A 163 -11.54 8.70 15.60
CA LYS A 163 -12.10 8.88 16.94
C LYS A 163 -13.13 7.81 17.30
N GLU A 164 -14.00 7.43 16.36
CA GLU A 164 -14.92 6.29 16.57
C GLU A 164 -14.18 4.98 16.85
N ASN A 165 -13.05 4.75 16.16
CA ASN A 165 -12.20 3.59 16.42
C ASN A 165 -11.52 3.68 17.80
N GLU A 166 -11.03 4.85 18.18
CA GLU A 166 -10.42 5.14 19.48
C GLU A 166 -11.42 4.91 20.64
N GLU A 167 -12.68 5.31 20.47
CA GLU A 167 -13.72 5.08 21.48
C GLU A 167 -14.07 3.59 21.65
N ARG A 168 -14.06 2.83 20.56
CA ARG A 168 -14.46 1.42 20.56
C ARG A 168 -13.34 0.49 21.03
N PHE A 169 -12.12 0.77 20.61
CA PHE A 169 -10.98 -0.13 20.75
C PHE A 169 -9.79 0.49 21.47
N GLY A 170 -9.81 1.81 21.71
CA GLY A 170 -8.75 2.51 22.41
C GLY A 170 -8.66 2.13 23.87
N GLY A 171 -7.47 2.37 24.43
CA GLY A 171 -7.22 2.24 25.86
C GLY A 171 -7.87 3.37 26.66
N LYS A 172 -7.62 3.38 27.98
CA LYS A 172 -8.10 4.45 28.87
C LYS A 172 -7.45 5.82 28.61
N THR A 173 -6.36 5.84 27.87
CA THR A 173 -5.58 7.05 27.56
C THR A 173 -5.75 7.36 26.08
N PRO A 174 -6.20 8.57 25.73
CA PRO A 174 -6.28 8.99 24.34
C PRO A 174 -4.92 8.94 23.64
N HIS A 175 -4.94 8.64 22.36
CA HIS A 175 -3.75 8.71 21.51
C HIS A 175 -3.31 10.17 21.34
N GLU A 176 -2.04 10.44 21.61
CA GLU A 176 -1.46 11.76 21.40
C GLU A 176 -1.11 11.93 19.92
N ILE A 177 -1.74 12.90 19.26
CA ILE A 177 -1.50 13.19 17.84
C ILE A 177 -0.34 14.18 17.73
N ILE A 178 0.75 13.75 17.08
CA ILE A 178 1.94 14.56 16.84
C ILE A 178 2.24 14.58 15.34
N PHE A 179 2.18 15.77 14.75
CA PHE A 179 2.48 15.97 13.33
C PHE A 179 3.99 16.16 13.11
N SER A 180 4.61 15.24 12.38
CA SER A 180 6.02 15.33 12.00
C SER A 180 6.25 16.35 10.88
N GLU A 181 7.48 16.87 10.75
CA GLU A 181 7.84 17.77 9.65
C GLU A 181 7.75 17.08 8.27
N GLU A 182 8.05 15.79 8.24
CA GLU A 182 7.93 14.93 7.05
C GLU A 182 6.47 14.85 6.58
N LEU A 183 5.54 14.54 7.50
CA LEU A 183 4.11 14.52 7.21
C LEU A 183 3.63 15.88 6.68
N VAL A 184 4.02 16.98 7.34
CA VAL A 184 3.64 18.33 6.92
C VAL A 184 4.14 18.62 5.50
N THR A 185 5.32 18.12 5.15
CA THR A 185 5.90 18.29 3.81
C THR A 185 5.17 17.43 2.77
N GLU A 186 4.81 16.19 3.09
CA GLU A 186 3.98 15.33 2.23
C GLU A 186 2.60 15.96 1.97
N LEU A 187 1.94 16.42 3.02
CA LEU A 187 0.61 17.05 2.94
C LEU A 187 0.65 18.41 2.25
N SER A 188 1.75 19.16 2.37
CA SER A 188 2.02 20.38 1.60
C SER A 188 2.02 20.12 0.10
N ALA A 189 2.72 19.07 -0.34
CA ALA A 189 2.70 18.64 -1.73
C ALA A 189 1.31 18.12 -2.14
N LEU A 190 0.63 17.31 -1.31
CA LEU A 190 -0.72 16.82 -1.59
C LEU A 190 -1.73 17.96 -1.78
N TRP A 191 -1.79 18.88 -0.82
CA TRP A 191 -2.82 19.90 -0.73
C TRP A 191 -2.47 21.16 -1.52
N LYS A 192 -1.24 21.24 -2.06
CA LYS A 192 -0.72 22.42 -2.75
C LYS A 192 -0.80 23.67 -1.84
N MET A 193 -0.46 23.47 -0.58
CA MET A 193 -0.44 24.48 0.48
C MET A 193 0.98 24.59 1.02
N ASN A 194 1.36 25.72 1.61
CA ASN A 194 2.66 25.80 2.29
C ASN A 194 2.62 25.06 3.64
N ASN A 195 3.79 24.68 4.15
CA ASN A 195 3.91 23.90 5.39
C ASN A 195 3.25 24.56 6.62
N ASN A 196 3.26 25.89 6.72
CA ASN A 196 2.65 26.60 7.86
C ASN A 196 1.12 26.48 7.83
N ASP A 197 0.52 26.65 6.65
CA ASP A 197 -0.93 26.53 6.48
C ASP A 197 -1.41 25.08 6.67
N VAL A 198 -0.61 24.10 6.22
CA VAL A 198 -0.87 22.67 6.47
C VAL A 198 -0.86 22.38 7.97
N LEU A 199 0.21 22.76 8.68
CA LEU A 199 0.32 22.52 10.11
C LEU A 199 -0.78 23.22 10.90
N LYS A 200 -1.15 24.45 10.50
CA LYS A 200 -2.26 25.18 11.08
C LYS A 200 -3.57 24.42 10.89
N LYS A 201 -3.88 23.99 9.66
CA LYS A 201 -5.09 23.22 9.35
C LYS A 201 -5.17 21.94 10.19
N LEU A 202 -4.10 21.16 10.24
CA LEU A 202 -4.02 19.94 11.04
C LEU A 202 -4.31 20.19 12.53
N LYS A 203 -3.72 21.26 13.10
CA LYS A 203 -3.94 21.64 14.51
C LYS A 203 -5.33 22.19 14.79
N GLU A 204 -5.97 22.85 13.82
CA GLU A 204 -7.33 23.37 13.96
C GLU A 204 -8.39 22.26 13.82
N SER A 205 -8.04 21.13 13.22
CA SER A 205 -8.93 19.98 13.05
C SER A 205 -9.03 19.10 14.30
N ILE A 206 -8.02 19.08 15.18
CA ILE A 206 -7.95 18.19 16.35
C ILE A 206 -8.54 18.79 17.63
#